data_AF-A0A3C1KVH4-F1
#
_entry.id   AF-A0A3C1KVH4-F1
#
_cell.length_a   1.000
_cell.length_b   1.000
_cell.length_c   1.000
_cell.angle_alpha   90.00
_cell.angle_beta   90.00
_cell.angle_gamma   90.00
#
_symmetry.space_group_name_H-M   'P 1'
#
loop_
_entity.id
_entity.type
_entity.pdbx_description
1 polymer ?
#
loop_
_entity_poly.entity_id
_entity_poly.type
_entity_poly.pdbx_seq_one_letter_code
_entity_poly.pdbx_strand_id
1 'polypeptide(L)' 'IDQLQQVDVEAIAPLIHPNHQQTPTRADIAETPINREQALANSPQTADGHFVVPRVVG' A
#
# COMPACT_ATOMS: atom_id res chain seq x y z
N ILE A 1 9.23 11.40 -24.09
CA ILE A 1 8.06 11.94 -23.34
C ILE A 1 7.41 13.07 -24.13
N ASP A 2 8.20 13.99 -24.68
CA ASP A 2 7.70 15.19 -25.40
C ASP A 2 6.73 14.91 -26.56
N GLN A 3 6.89 13.78 -27.27
CA GLN A 3 5.98 13.40 -28.36
C GLN A 3 4.54 13.11 -27.89
N LEU A 4 4.35 12.69 -26.62
CA LEU A 4 3.02 12.39 -26.08
C LEU A 4 2.20 13.66 -25.81
N GLN A 5 2.85 14.82 -25.69
CA GLN A 5 2.18 16.11 -25.48
C GLN A 5 1.48 16.64 -26.74
N GLN A 6 1.76 16.03 -27.90
CA GLN A 6 1.18 16.42 -29.18
C GLN A 6 -0.23 15.84 -29.40
N VAL A 7 -0.68 14.94 -28.52
CA VAL A 7 -1.96 14.24 -28.63
C VAL A 7 -2.99 14.92 -27.74
N ASP A 8 -4.11 15.35 -28.32
CA ASP A 8 -5.25 15.87 -27.58
C ASP A 8 -5.97 14.74 -26.84
N VAL A 9 -6.08 14.88 -25.53
CA VAL A 9 -6.71 13.91 -24.62
C VAL A 9 -7.72 14.58 -23.68
N GLU A 10 -8.13 15.84 -23.94
CA GLU A 10 -8.98 16.62 -23.02
C GLU A 10 -10.29 15.90 -22.65
N ALA A 11 -10.86 15.15 -23.59
CA ALA A 11 -12.12 14.40 -23.41
C ALA A 11 -11.92 12.91 -23.13
N ILE A 12 -10.67 12.43 -22.98
CA ILE A 12 -10.39 11.00 -22.81
C ILE A 12 -10.23 10.69 -21.32
N ALA A 13 -11.13 9.84 -20.82
CA ALA A 13 -11.02 9.33 -19.46
C ALA A 13 -9.70 8.54 -19.29
N PRO A 14 -8.91 8.79 -18.23
CA PRO A 14 -7.69 8.03 -17.97
C PRO A 14 -7.97 6.56 -17.75
N LEU A 15 -7.07 5.70 -18.25
CA LEU A 15 -7.11 4.27 -17.97
C LEU A 15 -6.55 4.00 -16.58
N ILE A 16 -7.42 3.73 -15.60
CA ILE A 16 -7.02 3.45 -14.21
C ILE A 16 -6.53 2.00 -14.05
N HIS A 17 -7.29 1.04 -14.60
CA HIS A 17 -6.95 -0.37 -14.62
C HIS A 17 -7.27 -0.94 -16.00
N PRO A 18 -6.49 -1.91 -16.50
CA PRO A 18 -6.74 -2.54 -17.80
C PRO A 18 -8.01 -3.40 -17.82
N ASN A 19 -8.52 -3.80 -16.66
CA ASN A 19 -9.72 -4.60 -16.49
C ASN A 19 -10.83 -3.80 -15.80
N HIS A 20 -12.08 -4.04 -16.22
CA HIS A 20 -13.24 -3.44 -15.57
C HIS A 20 -13.72 -4.35 -14.46
N GLN A 21 -13.48 -3.94 -13.22
CA GLN A 21 -13.93 -4.65 -12.03
C GLN A 21 -14.60 -3.68 -11.06
N GLN A 22 -15.63 -4.15 -10.37
CA GLN A 22 -16.20 -3.43 -9.23
C GLN A 22 -15.21 -3.44 -8.07
N THR A 23 -15.30 -2.44 -7.19
CA THR A 23 -14.46 -2.38 -5.98
C THR A 23 -14.69 -3.63 -5.12
N PRO A 24 -13.65 -4.44 -4.87
CA PRO A 24 -13.81 -5.63 -4.04
C PRO A 24 -14.06 -5.23 -2.59
N THR A 25 -14.99 -5.92 -1.93
CA THR A 25 -15.22 -5.79 -0.49
C THR A 25 -14.63 -7.01 0.22
N ARG A 26 -14.12 -6.80 1.43
CA ARG A 26 -13.66 -7.88 2.31
C ARG A 26 -14.77 -8.22 3.30
N ALA A 27 -15.05 -9.50 3.48
CA ALA A 27 -15.97 -9.96 4.53
C ALA A 27 -15.40 -9.66 5.92
N ASP A 28 -16.27 -9.32 6.88
CA ASP A 28 -15.86 -9.05 8.26
C ASP A 28 -15.64 -10.36 9.05
N ILE A 29 -14.59 -11.08 8.66
CA ILE A 29 -14.20 -12.36 9.27
C ILE A 29 -12.77 -12.20 9.77
N ALA A 30 -12.53 -12.54 11.04
CA ALA A 30 -11.20 -12.50 11.63
C ALA A 30 -10.33 -13.63 11.09
N GLU A 31 -9.08 -13.30 10.73
CA GLU A 31 -8.06 -14.25 10.31
C GLU A 31 -6.96 -14.37 11.37
N THR A 32 -6.20 -15.47 11.34
CA THR A 32 -5.08 -15.65 12.27
C THR A 32 -3.90 -14.77 11.83
N PRO A 33 -3.43 -13.83 12.68
CA PRO A 33 -2.30 -12.98 12.33
C PRO A 33 -0.98 -13.77 12.37
N ILE A 34 0.04 -13.24 11.71
CA ILE A 34 1.42 -13.73 11.86
C ILE A 34 1.88 -13.60 13.32
N ASN A 35 2.78 -14.48 13.76
CA ASN A 35 3.30 -14.38 15.11
C ASN A 35 4.27 -13.19 15.26
N ARG A 36 4.54 -12.80 16.51
CA ARG A 36 5.34 -11.62 16.83
C ARG A 36 6.77 -11.75 16.31
N GLU A 37 7.36 -12.95 16.39
CA GLU A 37 8.71 -13.20 15.90
C GLU A 37 8.79 -13.01 14.37
N GLN A 38 7.80 -13.50 13.63
CA GLN A 38 7.67 -13.30 12.18
C GLN A 38 7.45 -11.83 11.82
N ALA A 39 6.60 -11.13 12.56
CA ALA A 39 6.32 -9.71 12.34
C ALA A 39 7.56 -8.82 12.52
N LEU A 40 8.46 -9.21 13.44
CA LEU A 40 9.67 -8.46 13.78
C LEU A 40 10.91 -8.89 13.00
N ALA A 41 10.84 -9.96 12.21
CA ALA A 41 12.00 -10.61 11.58
C ALA A 41 12.84 -9.67 10.69
N ASN A 42 12.20 -8.67 10.07
CA ASN A 42 12.87 -7.71 9.18
C ASN A 42 13.03 -6.31 9.78
N SER A 43 12.71 -6.14 11.06
CA SER A 43 12.82 -4.82 11.69
C SER A 43 14.29 -4.42 11.88
N PRO A 44 14.69 -3.19 11.50
CA PRO A 44 16.05 -2.70 11.72
C PRO A 44 16.45 -2.67 13.20
N GLN A 45 15.49 -2.37 14.09
CA GLN A 45 15.70 -2.38 15.53
C GLN A 45 14.43 -2.81 16.26
N THR A 46 14.58 -3.70 17.22
CA THR A 46 13.48 -4.18 18.06
C THR A 46 13.85 -4.12 19.52
N ALA A 47 12.86 -3.86 20.37
CA ALA A 47 13.00 -3.92 21.82
C ALA A 47 11.68 -4.37 22.43
N ASP A 48 11.71 -5.34 23.34
CA ASP A 48 10.53 -5.85 24.06
C ASP A 48 9.32 -6.20 23.19
N GLY A 49 9.57 -6.70 21.97
CA GLY A 49 8.51 -7.04 21.02
C GLY A 49 7.94 -5.86 20.23
N HIS A 50 8.59 -4.70 20.26
CA HIS A 50 8.19 -3.48 19.55
C HIS A 50 9.21 -3.09 18.48
N PHE A 51 8.74 -2.36 17.47
CA PHE A 51 9.60 -1.63 16.54
C PHE A 51 10.16 -0.39 17.24
N VAL A 52 11.47 -0.18 17.17
CA VAL A 52 12.10 1.00 17.78
C VAL A 52 12.22 2.11 16.74
N VAL A 53 11.73 3.30 17.08
CA VAL A 53 11.78 4.51 16.23
C VAL A 53 12.24 5.72 17.05
N PRO A 54 12.85 6.74 16.42
CA PRO A 54 13.12 8.02 17.08
C PRO A 54 11.83 8.63 17.66
N ARG A 55 11.94 9.26 18.83
CA ARG A 55 10.80 9.94 19.45
C ARG A 55 10.31 11.06 18.55
N VAL A 56 9.01 11.05 18.24
CA VAL A 56 8.36 12.16 17.54
C VAL A 56 8.29 13.36 18.48
N VAL A 57 9.04 14.41 18.16
CA VAL A 57 8.91 15.74 18.78
C VAL A 57 8.31 16.65 17.72
N GLY A 58 7.13 17.20 18.02
CA GLY A 58 6.46 18.21 17.22
C GLY A 58 6.73 19.61 17.73
#